data_AF-A0A3S4W4N8-F1
#
_entry.id   AF-A0A3S4W4N8-F1
#
_cell.length_a   1.000
_cell.length_b   1.000
_cell.length_c   1.000
_cell.angle_alpha   90.00
_cell.angle_beta   90.00
_cell.angle_gamma   90.00
#
_symmetry.space_group_name_H-M   'P 1'
#
loop_
_entity.id
_entity.type
_entity.pdbx_description
1 polymer ?
#
loop_
_entity_poly.entity_id
_entity_poly.type
_entity_poly.pdbx_seq_one_letter_code
_entity_poly.pdbx_strand_id
1 'polypeptide(L)'
;MNKKEISREFNGDFSELRKIINSWNLIPGSPSDEHDSLIHKILSQLYRVADNDKIGKVIESELIVNYGFFRHEINVKKYAFEILDWWNTK
;
A
#
# COMPACT_ATOMS: atom_id res chain seq x y z
N MET A 1 -12.86 -20.89 1.85
CA MET A 1 -11.40 -20.97 1.66
C MET A 1 -10.75 -21.57 2.89
N ASN A 2 -9.79 -22.47 2.70
CA ASN A 2 -8.93 -23.00 3.75
C ASN A 2 -7.85 -21.95 4.14
N LYS A 3 -7.38 -21.97 5.39
CA LYS A 3 -6.31 -21.10 5.91
C LYS A 3 -5.06 -21.04 5.01
N LYS A 4 -4.69 -22.15 4.35
CA LYS A 4 -3.57 -22.21 3.41
C LYS A 4 -3.82 -21.40 2.13
N GLU A 5 -5.06 -21.33 1.66
CA GLU A 5 -5.43 -20.59 0.45
C GLU A 5 -5.42 -19.09 0.74
N ILE A 6 -6.00 -18.68 1.88
CA ILE A 6 -5.98 -17.29 2.37
C ILE A 6 -4.55 -16.78 2.53
N SER A 7 -3.66 -17.60 3.10
CA SER A 7 -2.26 -17.23 3.28
C SER A 7 -1.50 -17.08 1.95
N ARG A 8 -1.82 -17.90 0.94
CA ARG A 8 -1.17 -17.78 -0.38
C ARG A 8 -1.65 -16.53 -1.11
N GLU A 9 -2.95 -16.26 -1.08
CA GLU A 9 -3.52 -15.06 -1.69
C GLU A 9 -2.93 -13.80 -1.05
N PHE A 10 -2.90 -13.73 0.29
CA PHE A 10 -2.29 -12.61 1.00
C PHE A 10 -0.82 -12.40 0.64
N ASN A 11 -0.02 -13.48 0.55
CA ASN A 11 1.39 -13.37 0.19
C ASN A 11 1.58 -12.93 -1.27
N GLY A 12 0.69 -13.33 -2.17
CA GLY A 12 0.67 -12.86 -3.56
C GLY A 12 0.37 -11.37 -3.63
N ASP A 13 -0.73 -10.95 -3.02
CA ASP A 13 -1.15 -9.55 -2.93
C ASP A 13 -0.05 -8.67 -2.31
N PHE A 14 0.60 -9.16 -1.25
CA PHE A 14 1.72 -8.47 -0.60
C PHE A 14 2.90 -8.28 -1.54
N SER A 15 3.30 -9.33 -2.26
CA SER A 15 4.42 -9.26 -3.20
C SER A 15 4.16 -8.30 -4.35
N GLU A 16 2.94 -8.27 -4.87
CA GLU A 16 2.54 -7.36 -5.94
C GLU A 16 2.46 -5.90 -5.45
N LEU A 17 1.77 -5.66 -4.33
CA LEU A 17 1.68 -4.32 -3.76
C LEU A 17 3.05 -3.75 -3.38
N ARG A 18 3.97 -4.60 -2.92
CA ARG A 18 5.35 -4.20 -2.64
C ARG A 18 6.07 -3.68 -3.88
N LYS A 19 5.84 -4.29 -5.05
CA LYS A 19 6.42 -3.80 -6.32
C LYS A 19 5.86 -2.43 -6.69
N ILE A 20 4.54 -2.23 -6.54
CA ILE A 20 3.87 -0.96 -6.81
C ILE A 20 4.45 0.14 -5.91
N ILE A 21 4.47 -0.08 -4.59
CA ILE A 21 4.93 0.94 -3.64
C ILE A 21 6.42 1.24 -3.80
N ASN A 22 7.26 0.23 -4.04
CA ASN A 22 8.68 0.47 -4.29
C ASN A 22 8.94 1.23 -5.60
N SER A 23 8.05 1.11 -6.59
CA SER A 23 8.17 1.85 -7.85
C SER A 23 7.95 3.36 -7.70
N TRP A 24 7.28 3.79 -6.63
CA TRP A 24 7.12 5.20 -6.31
C TRP A 24 8.42 5.88 -5.90
N ASN A 25 9.45 5.09 -5.57
CA ASN A 25 10.78 5.58 -5.21
C ASN A 25 10.75 6.67 -4.11
N LEU A 26 9.91 6.43 -3.10
CA LEU A 26 9.69 7.38 -1.99
C LEU A 26 11.00 7.69 -1.25
N ILE A 27 11.77 6.66 -0.92
CA ILE A 27 13.09 6.79 -0.31
C ILE A 27 14.11 6.12 -1.24
N PRO A 28 14.84 6.91 -2.06
CA PRO A 28 15.83 6.35 -2.97
C PRO A 28 16.92 5.58 -2.25
N GLY A 29 17.20 4.36 -2.70
CA GLY A 29 18.22 3.50 -2.12
C GLY A 29 17.81 2.78 -0.83
N SER A 30 16.55 2.89 -0.40
CA SER A 30 16.07 2.13 0.75
C SER A 30 16.01 0.62 0.47
N PRO A 31 16.08 -0.22 1.52
CA PRO A 31 15.83 -1.64 1.41
C PRO A 31 14.45 -1.94 0.81
N SER A 32 14.33 -3.06 0.10
CA SER A 32 13.07 -3.40 -0.57
C SER A 32 11.88 -3.61 0.39
N ASP A 33 12.15 -3.88 1.68
CA ASP A 33 11.21 -4.10 2.79
C ASP A 33 10.88 -2.83 3.58
N GLU A 34 11.48 -1.69 3.22
CA GLU A 34 11.28 -0.41 3.91
C GLU A 34 9.80 -0.03 4.06
N HIS A 35 8.96 -0.44 3.10
CA HIS A 35 7.54 -0.10 3.04
C HIS A 35 6.60 -1.21 3.53
N ASP A 36 7.12 -2.30 4.13
CA ASP A 36 6.31 -3.47 4.53
C ASP A 36 5.20 -3.11 5.53
N SER A 37 5.44 -2.20 6.47
CA SER A 37 4.42 -1.67 7.39
C SER A 37 3.26 -1.01 6.64
N LEU A 38 3.57 -0.15 5.67
CA LEU A 38 2.58 0.53 4.83
C LEU A 38 1.77 -0.49 4.02
N ILE A 39 2.45 -1.47 3.40
CA ILE A 39 1.84 -2.54 2.61
C ILE A 39 0.83 -3.33 3.46
N HIS A 40 1.21 -3.74 4.67
CA HIS A 40 0.32 -4.45 5.58
C HIS A 40 -0.92 -3.63 5.95
N LYS A 41 -0.76 -2.34 6.22
CA LYS A 41 -1.88 -1.45 6.56
C LYS A 41 -2.85 -1.29 5.39
N ILE A 42 -2.34 -1.11 4.18
CA ILE A 42 -3.16 -0.98 2.96
C ILE A 42 -3.94 -2.27 2.70
N LEU A 43 -3.28 -3.43 2.69
CA LEU A 43 -3.96 -4.71 2.47
C LEU A 43 -5.06 -4.94 3.52
N SER A 44 -4.78 -4.67 4.79
CA SER A 44 -5.78 -4.78 5.86
C SER A 44 -7.04 -3.95 5.58
N GLN A 45 -6.90 -2.78 4.93
CA GLN A 45 -8.05 -2.00 4.50
C GLN A 45 -8.74 -2.57 3.26
N LEU A 46 -7.98 -3.00 2.24
CA LEU A 46 -8.53 -3.55 0.99
C LEU A 46 -9.38 -4.79 1.24
N TYR A 47 -8.90 -5.72 2.07
CA TYR A 47 -9.65 -6.91 2.50
C TYR A 47 -10.93 -6.58 3.29
N ARG A 48 -11.07 -5.35 3.79
CA ARG A 48 -12.25 -4.85 4.52
C ARG A 48 -13.17 -3.99 3.66
N VAL A 49 -13.02 -4.03 2.32
CA VAL A 49 -13.82 -3.25 1.35
C VAL A 49 -13.65 -1.74 1.57
N ALA A 50 -12.39 -1.29 1.65
CA ALA A 50 -12.07 0.13 1.76
C ALA A 50 -12.26 0.88 0.43
N ASP A 51 -12.65 2.14 0.55
CA ASP A 51 -12.78 3.09 -0.55
C ASP A 51 -11.50 3.93 -0.72
N ASN A 52 -11.45 4.76 -1.77
CA ASN A 52 -10.28 5.56 -2.12
C ASN A 52 -9.87 6.54 -1.00
N ASP A 53 -10.84 7.09 -0.29
CA ASP A 53 -10.59 8.02 0.81
C ASP A 53 -9.90 7.32 1.99
N LYS A 54 -10.35 6.12 2.37
CA LYS A 54 -9.71 5.31 3.42
C LYS A 54 -8.28 4.92 3.06
N ILE A 55 -8.06 4.45 1.83
CA ILE A 55 -6.72 4.10 1.36
C ILE A 55 -5.82 5.34 1.37
N GLY A 56 -6.31 6.47 0.86
CA GLY A 56 -5.60 7.74 0.87
C GLY A 56 -5.20 8.19 2.28
N LYS A 57 -6.12 8.09 3.26
CA LYS A 57 -5.84 8.42 4.66
C LYS A 57 -4.75 7.56 5.29
N VAL A 58 -4.73 6.25 4.99
CA VAL A 58 -3.67 5.36 5.48
C VAL A 58 -2.31 5.75 4.89
N ILE A 59 -2.25 5.98 3.58
CA ILE A 59 -1.02 6.39 2.89
C ILE A 59 -0.53 7.74 3.42
N GLU A 60 -1.40 8.74 3.48
CA GLU A 60 -1.05 10.06 3.98
C GLU A 60 -0.54 10.00 5.42
N SER A 61 -1.27 9.32 6.31
CA SER A 61 -0.87 9.21 7.71
C SER A 61 0.46 8.50 7.86
N GLU A 62 0.69 7.41 7.12
CA GLU A 62 1.93 6.67 7.24
C GLU A 62 3.12 7.51 6.74
N LEU A 63 2.99 8.09 5.55
CA LEU A 63 4.08 8.85 4.93
C LEU A 63 4.43 10.10 5.73
N ILE A 64 3.44 10.80 6.30
CA ILE A 64 3.71 11.99 7.10
C ILE A 64 4.25 11.62 8.48
N VAL A 65 3.60 10.70 9.20
CA VAL A 65 3.91 10.44 10.61
C VAL A 65 5.16 9.57 10.77
N ASN A 66 5.31 8.52 9.96
CA ASN A 66 6.38 7.54 10.13
C ASN A 66 7.56 7.81 9.20
N TYR A 67 7.31 8.31 8.00
CA TYR A 67 8.36 8.54 7.01
C TYR A 67 8.79 10.01 6.95
N GLY A 68 8.09 10.93 7.62
CA GLY A 68 8.48 12.33 7.76
C GLY A 68 8.24 13.20 6.53
N PHE A 69 7.44 12.74 5.56
CA PHE A 69 7.08 13.54 4.38
C PHE A 69 6.18 14.72 4.75
N PHE A 70 6.33 15.82 4.01
CA PHE A 70 5.33 16.88 4.00
C PHE A 70 4.20 16.56 3.03
N ARG A 71 2.99 17.02 3.34
CA ARG A 71 1.79 16.83 2.50
C ARG A 71 1.99 17.26 1.04
N HIS A 72 2.82 18.28 0.78
CA HIS A 72 3.07 18.78 -0.57
C HIS A 72 4.03 17.91 -1.39
N GLU A 73 4.76 16.98 -0.76
CA GLU A 73 5.69 16.05 -1.41
C GLU A 73 4.99 14.75 -1.87
N ILE A 74 3.78 14.50 -1.39
CA ILE A 74 3.04 13.26 -1.62
C ILE A 74 1.83 13.48 -2.52
N ASN A 75 1.66 12.62 -3.52
CA ASN A 75 0.45 12.59 -4.34
C ASN A 75 -0.50 11.47 -3.88
N VAL A 76 -1.10 11.68 -2.71
CA VAL A 76 -1.97 10.69 -2.04
C VAL A 76 -3.11 10.22 -2.96
N LYS A 77 -3.71 11.14 -3.73
CA LYS A 77 -4.81 10.81 -4.65
C LYS A 77 -4.35 9.84 -5.74
N LYS A 78 -3.18 10.11 -6.34
CA LYS A 78 -2.58 9.22 -7.34
C LYS A 78 -2.28 7.85 -6.73
N TYR A 79 -1.64 7.81 -5.56
CA TYR A 79 -1.28 6.55 -4.89
C TYR A 79 -2.50 5.71 -4.52
N ALA A 80 -3.53 6.33 -3.95
CA ALA A 80 -4.76 5.63 -3.60
C ALA A 80 -5.52 5.12 -4.83
N PHE A 81 -5.51 5.90 -5.92
CA PHE A 81 -6.10 5.46 -7.19
C PHE A 81 -5.35 4.26 -7.77
N GLU A 82 -4.03 4.31 -7.87
CA GLU A 82 -3.20 3.23 -8.41
C GLU A 82 -3.37 1.91 -7.63
N ILE A 83 -3.43 1.99 -6.29
CA ILE A 83 -3.67 0.82 -5.44
C ILE A 83 -5.06 0.23 -5.69
N LEU A 84 -6.10 1.06 -5.78
CA LEU A 84 -7.45 0.56 -6.00
C LEU A 84 -7.66 0.03 -7.41
N ASP A 85 -7.04 0.64 -8.41
CA ASP A 85 -7.06 0.17 -9.78
C ASP A 85 -6.42 -1.22 -9.88
N TRP A 86 -5.22 -1.40 -9.30
CA TRP A 86 -4.61 -2.72 -9.17
C TRP A 86 -5.52 -3.72 -8.44
N TRP A 87 -6.07 -3.35 -7.29
CA TRP A 87 -6.91 -4.26 -6.50
C TRP A 87 -8.16 -4.72 -7.25
N ASN A 88 -8.78 -3.84 -8.04
CA ASN A 88 -9.99 -4.14 -8.79
C ASN A 88 -9.72 -4.88 -10.12
N THR A 89 -8.47 -4.92 -10.58
CA THR A 89 -8.05 -5.60 -11.82
C THR A 89 -7.33 -6.92 -11.56
N LYS A 90 -7.18 -7.32 -10.29
CA LYS A 90 -6.63 -8.61 -9.89
C LYS A 90 -7.55 -9.78 -10.24
#